data_AF-A0A0P4WC88-F1
#
_entry.id   AF-A0A0P4WC88-F1
#
_cell.length_a   1.000
_cell.length_b   1.000
_cell.length_c   1.000
_cell.angle_alpha   90.00
_cell.angle_beta   90.00
_cell.angle_gamma   90.00
#
_symmetry.space_group_name_H-M   'P 1'
#
loop_
_entity.id
_entity.type
_entity.pdbx_description
1 polymer ?
#
loop_
_entity_poly.entity_id
_entity_poly.type
_entity_poly.pdbx_seq_one_letter_code
_entity_poly.pdbx_strand_id
1 'polypeptide(L)'
;MSLGSVIAMGSSQWVVDHLGWQWVFWGAGILGLLWTPFWIYFVRNSPCSHPLMSRHEQELLAPNLAIKPKRNVPWSRLLRCWRFYPAILAEFASSWLANQTTNQGPSFLKAQPSQNV
;
A
#
# COMPACT_ATOMS: atom_id res chain seq x y z
N MET A 1 -1.87 -6.22 8.04
CA MET A 1 -0.82 -5.23 8.36
C MET A 1 0.41 -5.55 7.53
N SER A 2 0.99 -4.57 6.84
CA SER A 2 2.22 -4.79 6.08
C SER A 2 3.42 -4.77 7.03
N LEU A 3 4.50 -5.46 6.66
CA LEU A 3 5.75 -5.49 7.44
C LEU A 3 6.29 -4.08 7.70
N GLY A 4 6.15 -3.18 6.72
CA GLY A 4 6.55 -1.78 6.85
C GLY A 4 5.83 -1.04 7.98
N SER A 5 4.51 -1.28 8.18
CA SER A 5 3.76 -0.63 9.25
C SER A 5 4.24 -1.08 10.63
N VAL A 6 4.55 -2.37 10.81
CA VAL A 6 5.04 -2.90 12.09
C VAL A 6 6.38 -2.29 12.46
N ILE A 7 7.30 -2.21 11.50
CA ILE A 7 8.63 -1.61 11.70
C ILE A 7 8.50 -0.11 11.96
N ALA A 8 7.62 0.60 11.23
CA ALA A 8 7.41 2.03 11.41
C ALA A 8 6.86 2.36 12.81
N MET A 9 5.85 1.64 13.28
CA MET A 9 5.25 1.88 14.60
C MET A 9 6.23 1.60 15.75
N GLY A 10 7.01 0.52 15.64
CA GLY A 10 8.03 0.19 16.66
C GLY A 10 9.18 1.20 16.69
N SER A 11 9.69 1.58 15.52
CA SER A 11 10.78 2.57 15.43
C SER A 11 10.33 3.98 15.78
N SER A 12 9.10 4.39 15.45
CA SER A 12 8.60 5.72 15.77
C SER A 12 8.55 5.99 17.27
N GLN A 13 8.18 4.97 18.07
CA GLN A 13 8.13 5.12 19.52
C GLN A 13 9.54 5.39 20.08
N TRP A 14 10.52 4.58 19.67
CA TRP A 14 11.90 4.72 20.13
C TRP A 14 12.52 6.06 19.75
N VAL A 15 12.24 6.55 18.53
CA VAL A 15 12.74 7.84 18.03
C VAL A 15 12.12 9.01 18.78
N VAL A 16 10.82 8.98 19.08
CA VAL A 16 10.15 10.05 19.83
C VAL A 16 10.73 10.18 21.23
N ASP A 17 10.99 9.06 21.92
CA ASP A 17 11.49 9.04 23.29
C ASP A 17 12.92 9.59 23.41
N HIS A 18 13.78 9.37 22.40
CA HIS A 18 15.21 9.72 22.47
C HIS A 18 15.59 11.00 21.71
N LEU A 19 14.96 11.24 20.55
CA LEU A 19 15.35 12.29 19.60
C LEU A 19 14.26 13.35 19.47
N GLY A 20 13.02 13.04 19.85
CA GLY A 20 11.87 13.92 19.73
C GLY A 20 11.10 13.71 18.42
N TRP A 21 9.86 14.18 18.41
CA TRP A 21 8.87 13.89 17.36
C TRP A 21 9.28 14.33 15.95
N GLN A 22 10.09 15.38 15.83
CA GLN A 22 10.51 15.96 14.55
C GLN A 22 11.36 14.96 13.73
N TRP A 23 12.17 14.14 14.40
CA TRP A 23 13.08 13.20 13.75
C TRP A 23 12.38 12.04 13.06
N VAL A 24 11.15 11.70 13.46
CA VAL A 24 10.34 10.70 12.75
C VAL A 24 10.08 11.15 11.32
N PHE A 25 9.79 12.44 11.11
CA PHE A 25 9.55 13.02 9.79
C PHE A 25 10.83 13.14 8.97
N TRP A 26 11.92 13.60 9.60
CA TRP A 26 13.22 13.69 8.93
C TRP A 26 13.76 12.32 8.52
N GLY A 27 13.68 11.33 9.40
CA GLY A 27 14.14 9.96 9.13
C GLY A 27 13.39 9.30 7.98
N ALA A 28 12.05 9.38 8.00
CA ALA A 28 11.23 8.85 6.91
C ALA A 28 11.48 9.60 5.58
N GLY A 29 11.64 10.93 5.63
CA GLY A 29 11.91 11.76 4.46
C GLY A 29 13.27 11.44 3.81
N ILE A 30 14.33 11.34 4.61
CA ILE A 30 15.67 10.99 4.13
C ILE A 30 15.69 9.57 3.57
N LEU A 31 15.07 8.61 4.26
CA LEU A 31 14.99 7.23 3.79
C LEU A 31 14.27 7.14 2.43
N GLY A 32 13.16 7.87 2.27
CA GLY A 32 12.43 7.95 1.00
C GLY A 32 13.26 8.58 -0.12
N LEU A 33 13.98 9.67 0.18
CA LEU A 33 14.84 10.36 -0.78
C LEU A 33 16.03 9.51 -1.22
N LEU A 34 16.62 8.72 -0.31
CA LEU A 34 17.68 7.77 -0.63
C LEU A 34 17.15 6.55 -1.41
N TRP A 35 15.95 6.09 -1.10
CA TRP A 35 15.34 4.93 -1.75
C TRP A 35 14.89 5.22 -3.19
N THR A 36 14.44 6.44 -3.47
CA THR A 36 13.92 6.84 -4.79
C THR A 36 14.93 6.64 -5.93
N PRO A 37 16.18 7.14 -5.88
CA PRO A 37 17.15 6.91 -6.96
C PRO A 37 17.54 5.43 -7.09
N PHE A 38 17.61 4.70 -5.97
CA PHE A 38 17.83 3.25 -5.99
C PHE A 38 16.71 2.54 -6.76
N TRP A 39 15.46 2.87 -6.47
CA TRP A 39 14.30 2.30 -7.14
C TRP A 39 14.28 2.63 -8.63
N ILE A 40 14.56 3.88 -9.01
CA ILE A 40 14.63 4.30 -10.42
C ILE A 40 15.73 3.57 -11.19
N TYR A 41 16.86 3.26 -10.54
CA TYR A 41 17.97 2.54 -11.17
C TYR A 41 17.66 1.04 -11.34
N PHE A 42 17.09 0.40 -10.32
CA PHE A 42 16.86 -1.05 -10.31
C PHE A 42 15.56 -1.47 -11.00
N VAL A 43 14.50 -0.68 -10.95
CA VAL A 43 13.17 -1.06 -11.44
C VAL A 43 12.93 -0.48 -12.82
N ARG A 44 12.89 -1.37 -13.83
CA ARG A 44 12.52 -1.02 -15.21
C ARG A 44 11.12 -1.53 -15.52
N ASN A 45 10.28 -0.66 -16.06
CA ASN A 45 8.88 -0.93 -16.40
C ASN A 45 8.68 -1.81 -17.65
N SER A 46 9.75 -2.25 -18.31
CA SER A 46 9.64 -2.99 -19.57
C SER A 46 10.53 -4.22 -19.55
N PRO A 47 9.95 -5.43 -19.71
CA PRO A 47 10.76 -6.65 -19.86
C PRO A 47 11.68 -6.55 -21.08
N CYS A 48 11.32 -5.75 -22.10
CA CYS A 48 12.11 -5.55 -23.31
C CYS A 48 13.36 -4.68 -23.13
N SER A 49 13.52 -3.95 -22.01
CA SER A 49 14.68 -3.08 -21.76
C SER A 49 15.68 -3.68 -20.78
N HIS A 50 15.54 -4.97 -20.48
CA HIS A 50 16.46 -5.71 -19.61
C HIS A 50 17.56 -6.39 -20.46
N PRO A 51 18.84 -6.00 -20.33
CA PRO A 51 19.93 -6.57 -21.14
C PRO A 51 20.24 -8.05 -20.85
N LEU A 52 19.63 -8.65 -19.83
CA LEU A 52 19.76 -10.06 -19.45
C LEU A 52 18.58 -10.95 -19.88
N MET A 53 17.64 -10.44 -20.70
CA MET A 53 16.57 -11.29 -21.24
C MET A 53 17.17 -12.37 -22.15
N SER A 54 17.22 -13.59 -21.61
CA SER A 54 17.62 -14.79 -22.35
C SER A 54 16.65 -15.01 -23.52
N ARG A 55 17.16 -15.45 -24.67
CA ARG A 55 16.33 -15.78 -25.85
C ARG A 55 15.19 -16.74 -25.50
N HIS A 56 15.40 -17.62 -24.51
CA HIS A 56 14.40 -18.56 -24.03
C HIS A 56 13.20 -17.88 -23.33
N GLU A 57 13.43 -16.85 -22.51
CA GLU A 57 12.33 -16.10 -21.88
C GLU A 57 11.57 -15.26 -22.91
N GLN A 58 12.26 -14.70 -23.92
CA GLN A 58 11.61 -13.96 -24.99
C GLN A 58 10.67 -14.84 -25.83
N GLU A 59 11.05 -16.09 -26.15
CA GLU A 59 10.16 -17.02 -26.87
C GLU A 59 8.94 -17.45 -26.03
N LEU A 60 9.13 -17.65 -24.72
CA LEU A 60 8.03 -17.98 -23.80
C LEU A 60 7.03 -16.81 -23.63
N LEU A 61 7.53 -15.58 -23.70
CA LEU A 61 6.73 -14.37 -23.53
C LEU A 61 6.19 -13.82 -24.86
N ALA A 62 6.80 -14.14 -26.01
CA ALA A 62 6.40 -13.72 -27.35
C ALA A 62 4.90 -13.89 -27.67
N PRO A 63 4.22 -15.01 -27.36
CA PRO A 63 2.79 -15.14 -27.63
C PRO A 63 1.92 -14.21 -26.76
N ASN A 64 2.43 -13.75 -25.60
CA ASN A 64 1.75 -12.83 -24.69
C ASN A 64 2.17 -11.37 -24.85
N LEU A 65 3.30 -11.11 -25.54
CA LEU A 65 3.83 -9.79 -25.85
C LEU A 65 3.22 -9.14 -27.09
N ALA A 66 2.37 -9.85 -27.85
CA ALA A 66 1.51 -9.23 -28.83
C ALA A 66 0.65 -8.20 -28.10
N ILE A 67 1.12 -6.94 -28.10
CA ILE A 67 0.57 -5.81 -27.36
C ILE A 67 -0.91 -5.77 -27.68
N LYS A 68 -1.75 -6.35 -26.82
CA LYS A 68 -3.19 -6.29 -26.99
C LYS A 68 -3.50 -4.80 -26.98
N PRO A 69 -4.11 -4.24 -28.05
CA PRO A 69 -4.44 -2.83 -28.08
C PRO A 69 -5.22 -2.52 -26.81
N LYS A 70 -4.92 -1.39 -26.14
CA LYS A 70 -5.60 -0.94 -24.91
C LYS A 70 -7.10 -1.11 -25.10
N ARG A 71 -7.64 -2.21 -24.59
CA ARG A 71 -9.04 -2.54 -24.81
C ARG A 71 -9.81 -1.62 -23.90
N ASN A 72 -10.68 -0.80 -24.48
CA ASN A 72 -11.58 0.03 -23.68
C ASN A 72 -12.32 -0.87 -22.70
N VAL A 73 -12.04 -0.67 -21.41
CA VAL A 73 -12.67 -1.39 -20.33
C VAL A 73 -14.16 -1.02 -20.38
N PRO A 74 -15.08 -2.00 -20.53
CA PRO A 74 -16.50 -1.69 -20.66
C PRO A 74 -17.08 -1.37 -19.28
N TRP A 75 -16.82 -0.16 -18.78
CA TRP A 75 -17.27 0.35 -17.48
C TRP A 75 -18.78 0.18 -17.28
N SER A 76 -19.58 0.42 -18.32
CA SER A 76 -21.03 0.27 -18.27
C SER A 76 -21.50 -1.17 -18.04
N ARG A 77 -20.74 -2.18 -18.50
CA ARG A 77 -21.03 -3.60 -18.20
C ARG A 77 -20.60 -3.97 -16.79
N LEU A 78 -19.45 -3.49 -16.33
CA LEU A 78 -18.97 -3.72 -14.96
C LEU A 78 -19.92 -3.13 -13.91
N LEU A 79 -20.36 -1.88 -14.11
CA LEU A 79 -21.30 -1.22 -13.21
C LEU A 79 -22.70 -1.85 -13.22
N ARG A 80 -23.10 -2.52 -14.32
CA ARG A 80 -24.38 -3.22 -14.41
C ARG A 80 -24.34 -4.63 -13.79
N CYS A 81 -23.17 -5.15 -13.47
CA CYS A 81 -23.04 -6.47 -12.84
C CYS A 81 -23.44 -6.40 -11.37
N TRP A 82 -24.52 -7.09 -10.99
CA TRP A 82 -24.97 -7.20 -9.59
C TRP A 82 -23.86 -7.64 -8.62
N ARG A 83 -22.99 -8.55 -9.05
CA ARG A 83 -21.86 -9.08 -8.27
C ARG A 83 -20.79 -8.04 -7.90
N PHE A 84 -20.79 -6.87 -8.54
CA PHE A 84 -19.84 -5.81 -8.26
C PHE A 84 -20.18 -5.06 -6.95
N TYR A 85 -21.47 -4.87 -6.67
CA TYR A 85 -21.93 -4.09 -5.53
C TYR A 85 -21.63 -4.71 -4.16
N PRO A 86 -21.79 -6.03 -3.92
CA PRO A 86 -21.44 -6.64 -2.65
C PRO A 86 -19.96 -6.48 -2.31
N ALA A 87 -19.07 -6.57 -3.29
CA ALA A 87 -17.64 -6.39 -3.09
C ALA A 87 -17.30 -4.96 -2.67
N ILE A 88 -17.90 -3.96 -3.35
CA ILE A 88 -17.72 -2.54 -2.97
C ILE A 88 -18.27 -2.29 -1.57
N LEU A 89 -19.49 -2.79 -1.29
CA LEU A 89 -20.12 -2.57 0.00
C LEU A 89 -19.34 -3.24 1.12
N ALA A 90 -18.80 -4.43 0.90
CA ALA A 90 -17.96 -5.13 1.87
C ALA A 90 -16.65 -4.37 2.13
N GLU A 91 -15.99 -3.87 1.08
CA GLU A 91 -14.75 -3.07 1.22
C GLU A 91 -15.03 -1.74 1.92
N PHE A 92 -16.14 -1.09 1.56
CA PHE A 92 -16.59 0.15 2.20
C PHE A 92 -16.93 -0.07 3.67
N ALA A 93 -17.71 -1.10 4.00
CA ALA A 93 -18.06 -1.43 5.37
C ALA A 93 -16.82 -1.76 6.20
N SER A 94 -15.87 -2.52 5.63
CA SER A 94 -14.61 -2.85 6.28
C SER A 94 -13.76 -1.60 6.55
N SER A 95 -13.63 -0.73 5.55
CA SER A 95 -12.91 0.54 5.67
C SER A 95 -13.57 1.49 6.67
N TRP A 96 -14.89 1.61 6.62
CA TRP A 96 -15.68 2.44 7.54
C TRP A 96 -15.50 1.96 8.98
N LEU A 97 -15.66 0.65 9.22
CA LEU A 97 -15.52 0.07 10.55
C LEU A 97 -14.10 0.27 11.10
N ALA A 98 -13.07 0.06 10.29
CA ALA A 98 -11.67 0.27 10.69
C ALA A 98 -11.37 1.74 11.05
N ASN A 99 -11.94 2.70 10.31
CA ASN A 99 -11.79 4.12 10.62
C ASN A 99 -12.56 4.50 11.89
N GLN A 100 -13.78 3.99 12.05
CA GLN A 100 -14.60 4.27 13.23
C GLN A 100 -13.96 3.71 14.51
N THR A 101 -13.43 2.50 14.49
CA THR A 101 -12.73 1.92 15.65
C THR A 101 -11.46 2.70 16.00
N THR A 102 -10.71 3.15 14.99
CA THR A 102 -9.49 3.96 15.22
C THR A 102 -9.84 5.35 15.77
N ASN A 103 -10.88 6.00 15.24
CA ASN A 103 -11.24 7.36 15.62
C ASN A 103 -11.97 7.42 16.98
N GLN A 104 -12.85 6.45 17.25
CA GLN A 104 -13.62 6.41 18.50
C GLN A 104 -12.92 5.61 19.61
N GLY A 105 -11.92 4.79 19.28
CA GLY A 105 -11.18 3.98 20.26
C GLY A 105 -10.62 4.79 21.44
N PRO A 106 -9.87 5.90 21.20
CA PRO A 106 -9.33 6.72 22.28
C PRO A 106 -10.41 7.36 23.16
N SER A 107 -11.52 7.78 22.56
CA SER A 107 -12.64 8.40 23.26
C SER A 107 -13.39 7.39 24.13
N PHE A 108 -13.55 6.15 23.66
CA PHE A 108 -14.16 5.06 24.42
C PHE A 108 -13.32 4.68 25.64
N LEU A 109 -12.00 4.56 25.48
CA LEU A 109 -11.05 4.24 26.57
C LEU A 109 -10.98 5.36 27.62
N LYS A 110 -11.11 6.63 27.23
CA LYS A 110 -11.14 7.77 28.15
C LYS A 110 -12.47 7.94 28.86
N ALA A 111 -13.58 7.51 28.27
CA ALA A 111 -14.92 7.61 28.84
C ALA A 111 -15.22 6.52 29.89
N GLN A 112 -14.39 5.47 29.98
CA GLN A 112 -14.47 4.50 31.07
C GLN A 112 -14.02 5.16 32.37
N PRO A 113 -14.88 5.23 33.41
CA PRO A 113 -14.44 5.68 34.72
C PRO A 113 -13.35 4.73 35.21
N SER A 114 -12.26 5.28 35.73
CA SER A 114 -11.20 4.50 36.38
C SER A 114 -11.83 3.63 37.46
N GLN A 115 -12.04 2.35 37.16
CA GLN A 115 -12.40 1.35 38.15
C GLN A 115 -11.19 1.26 39.10
N ASN A 116 -11.27 2.04 40.17
CA ASN A 116 -10.39 1.97 41.32
C ASN A 116 -10.45 0.55 41.88
N VAL A 117 -9.35 -0.19 41.74
CA VAL A 117 -8.92 -1.23 42.69
C VAL A 117 -7.44 -1.00 42.92
#